data_AF-A0A938MWF0-F1
#
_entry.id   AF-A0A938MWF0-F1
#
_cell.length_a   1.000
_cell.length_b   1.000
_cell.length_c   1.000
_cell.angle_alpha   90.00
_cell.angle_beta   90.00
_cell.angle_gamma   90.00
#
_symmetry.space_group_name_H-M   'P 1'
#
loop_
_entity.id
_entity.type
_entity.pdbx_description
1 polymer ?
#
loop_
_entity_poly.entity_id
_entity_poly.type
_entity_poly.pdbx_seq_one_letter_code
_entity_poly.pdbx_strand_id
1 'polypeptide(L)'
;MIARRSVLAVTTLMLAIIAGVASAEIHIDFVTVGNPGNAGEVQSQGTFGGVDHVYKIGKYEVTTGQYTAFLNAVAKTDTYNLYSTSMWSDGQGCKIQRSGSSGSYAYSVAGD
;
A
#
# COMPACT_ATOMS: atom_id res chain seq x y z
N MET A 1 -55.15 42.22 0.28
CA MET A 1 -54.50 41.24 -0.65
C MET A 1 -53.23 41.90 -1.14
N ILE A 2 -51.99 41.43 -0.98
CA ILE A 2 -51.39 40.11 -0.76
C ILE A 2 -50.09 40.35 0.05
N ALA A 3 -49.69 39.36 0.85
CA ALA A 3 -48.56 39.41 1.77
C ALA A 3 -47.29 38.71 1.22
N ARG A 4 -46.14 39.06 1.84
CA ARG A 4 -44.88 38.29 2.01
C ARG A 4 -43.91 38.19 0.81
N ARG A 5 -42.63 38.53 1.05
CA ARG A 5 -41.55 37.55 1.37
C ARG A 5 -40.17 38.23 1.49
N SER A 6 -39.64 38.24 2.71
CA SER A 6 -38.24 38.44 3.07
C SER A 6 -37.44 37.17 2.79
N VAL A 7 -36.29 37.25 2.11
CA VAL A 7 -35.20 36.26 2.24
C VAL A 7 -33.85 36.96 1.98
N LEU A 8 -33.08 37.19 3.05
CA LEU A 8 -31.61 37.27 2.97
C LEU A 8 -31.11 35.86 2.61
N ALA A 9 -30.34 35.72 1.54
CA ALA A 9 -29.63 34.47 1.24
C ALA A 9 -28.13 34.73 1.33
N VAL A 10 -27.59 34.30 2.46
CA VAL A 10 -26.17 34.23 2.81
C VAL A 10 -25.45 33.38 1.76
N THR A 11 -24.53 33.97 1.00
CA THR A 11 -23.63 33.25 0.09
C THR A 11 -22.57 32.53 0.90
N THR A 12 -22.73 31.23 1.12
CA THR A 12 -21.72 30.36 1.73
C THR A 12 -20.57 30.13 0.75
N LEU A 13 -19.38 30.61 1.12
CA LEU A 13 -18.12 30.34 0.44
C LEU A 13 -17.75 28.85 0.66
N MET A 14 -17.88 28.02 -0.38
CA MET A 14 -17.33 26.66 -0.35
C MET A 14 -15.82 26.73 -0.49
N LEU A 15 -15.11 26.54 0.62
CA LEU A 15 -13.68 26.27 0.61
C LEU A 15 -13.50 24.81 0.17
N ALA A 16 -13.25 24.60 -1.13
CA ALA A 16 -12.84 23.30 -1.64
C ALA A 16 -11.48 22.96 -1.03
N ILE A 17 -11.47 22.12 0.01
CA ILE A 17 -10.25 21.49 0.51
C ILE A 17 -9.80 20.54 -0.59
N ILE A 18 -8.84 20.98 -1.41
CA ILE A 18 -8.07 20.07 -2.24
C ILE A 18 -7.18 19.30 -1.26
N ALA A 19 -7.73 18.24 -0.66
CA ALA A 19 -6.92 17.25 0.02
C ALA A 19 -6.12 16.56 -1.08
N GLY A 20 -4.93 17.09 -1.37
CA GLY A 20 -3.99 16.44 -2.26
C GLY A 20 -3.75 15.03 -1.73
N VAL A 21 -4.03 14.01 -2.55
CA VAL A 21 -3.58 12.66 -2.24
C VAL A 21 -2.04 12.70 -2.32
N ALA A 22 -1.39 12.76 -1.16
CA ALA A 22 0.04 12.50 -1.09
C ALA A 22 0.24 11.04 -1.53
N SER A 23 0.67 10.84 -2.77
CA SER A 23 1.12 9.54 -3.25
C SER A 23 2.58 9.40 -2.86
N ALA A 24 2.90 8.46 -1.98
CA ALA A 24 4.29 8.09 -1.74
C ALA A 24 4.82 7.39 -3.01
N GLU A 25 5.92 7.89 -3.57
CA GLU A 25 6.63 7.18 -4.64
C GLU A 25 7.25 5.91 -4.05
N ILE A 26 6.90 4.75 -4.62
CA ILE A 26 7.47 3.47 -4.22
C ILE A 26 8.65 3.18 -5.15
N HIS A 27 9.86 3.39 -4.66
CA HIS A 27 11.08 3.01 -5.37
C HIS A 27 11.53 1.61 -4.93
N ILE A 28 11.70 0.68 -5.86
CA ILE A 28 12.26 -0.66 -5.61
C ILE A 28 13.52 -0.83 -6.44
N ASP A 29 14.65 -1.06 -5.77
CA ASP A 29 15.89 -1.45 -6.44
C ASP A 29 15.79 -2.89 -6.90
N PHE A 30 16.12 -3.14 -8.16
CA PHE A 30 16.16 -4.47 -8.74
C PHE A 30 17.57 -4.83 -9.22
N VAL A 31 17.90 -6.11 -9.10
CA VAL A 31 19.07 -6.71 -9.74
C VAL A 31 18.63 -7.77 -10.75
N THR A 32 19.43 -7.96 -11.79
CA THR A 32 19.15 -8.96 -12.83
C THR A 32 19.63 -10.34 -12.36
N VAL A 33 18.74 -11.32 -12.38
CA VAL A 33 19.09 -12.74 -12.35
C VAL A 33 19.26 -13.21 -13.79
N GLY A 34 20.49 -13.61 -14.13
CA GLY A 34 20.88 -14.04 -15.47
C GLY A 34 21.18 -15.54 -15.58
N ASN A 35 21.91 -15.91 -16.62
CA ASN A 35 22.30 -17.29 -16.96
C ASN A 35 21.10 -18.21 -17.31
N PRO A 36 20.29 -17.86 -18.32
CA PRO A 36 19.20 -18.73 -18.77
C PRO A 36 19.76 -20.07 -19.25
N GLY A 37 19.10 -21.16 -18.89
CA GLY A 37 19.59 -22.52 -19.11
C GLY A 37 20.47 -23.06 -17.98
N ASN A 38 20.68 -22.31 -16.90
CA ASN A 38 21.29 -22.86 -15.68
C ASN A 38 20.42 -24.00 -15.15
N ALA A 39 20.94 -25.24 -15.25
CA ALA A 39 20.26 -26.39 -14.70
C ALA A 39 20.23 -26.28 -13.16
N GLY A 40 19.08 -26.58 -12.57
CA GLY A 40 18.99 -26.66 -11.12
C GLY A 40 19.76 -27.86 -10.58
N GLU A 41 20.14 -27.80 -9.31
CA GLU A 41 20.77 -28.90 -8.59
C GLU A 41 19.71 -29.96 -8.24
N VAL A 42 19.95 -31.20 -8.64
CA VAL A 42 19.09 -32.34 -8.32
C VAL A 42 19.40 -32.84 -6.92
N GLN A 43 18.40 -32.77 -6.04
CA GLN A 43 18.43 -33.28 -4.67
C GLN A 43 17.31 -34.30 -4.47
N SER A 44 17.30 -35.01 -3.33
CA SER A 44 16.29 -36.03 -3.03
C SER A 44 14.87 -35.48 -2.96
N GLN A 45 14.71 -34.19 -2.65
CA GLN A 45 13.42 -33.51 -2.51
C GLN A 45 12.96 -32.79 -3.77
N GLY A 46 13.77 -32.75 -4.83
CA GLY A 46 13.47 -32.01 -6.04
C GLY A 46 14.69 -31.38 -6.69
N THR A 47 14.46 -30.53 -7.69
CA THR A 47 15.51 -29.78 -8.40
C THR A 47 15.39 -28.30 -8.07
N PHE A 48 16.49 -27.65 -7.66
CA PHE A 48 16.46 -26.29 -7.11
C PHE A 48 17.47 -25.35 -7.76
N GLY A 49 17.17 -24.04 -7.79
CA GLY A 49 18.11 -23.02 -8.26
C GLY A 49 18.29 -22.93 -9.79
N GLY A 50 17.44 -23.60 -10.56
CA GLY A 50 17.45 -23.47 -12.02
C GLY A 50 16.96 -22.10 -12.50
N VAL A 51 17.47 -21.64 -13.64
CA VAL A 51 17.07 -20.37 -14.26
C VAL A 51 16.69 -20.63 -15.72
N ASP A 52 15.41 -20.48 -16.06
CA ASP A 52 14.86 -20.72 -17.39
C ASP A 52 14.92 -19.47 -18.28
N HIS A 53 14.76 -18.28 -17.70
CA HIS A 53 14.84 -17.00 -18.38
C HIS A 53 15.46 -15.91 -17.50
N VAL A 54 15.89 -14.80 -18.13
CA VAL A 54 16.43 -13.64 -17.41
C VAL A 54 15.27 -12.88 -16.74
N TYR A 55 15.40 -12.56 -15.46
CA TYR A 55 14.40 -11.79 -14.71
C TYR A 55 15.06 -10.81 -13.74
N LYS A 56 14.23 -9.95 -13.12
CA LYS A 56 14.66 -9.01 -12.09
C LYS A 56 14.12 -9.45 -10.74
N ILE A 57 14.96 -9.38 -9.71
CA ILE A 57 14.59 -9.62 -8.32
C ILE A 57 14.89 -8.39 -7.48
N GLY A 58 14.10 -8.15 -6.43
CA GLY A 58 14.35 -7.06 -5.50
C GLY A 58 15.74 -7.20 -4.91
N LYS A 59 16.52 -6.12 -4.95
CA LYS A 59 17.87 -6.07 -4.36
C LYS A 59 17.81 -6.16 -2.83
N TYR A 60 16.73 -5.64 -2.26
CA TYR A 60 16.46 -5.59 -0.83
C TYR A 60 15.05 -6.14 -0.55
N GLU A 61 14.80 -6.44 0.73
CA GLU A 61 13.45 -6.73 1.21
C GLU A 61 12.54 -5.50 1.06
N VAL A 62 11.24 -5.74 0.95
CA VAL A 62 10.24 -4.67 0.92
C VAL A 62 10.18 -4.03 2.31
N THR A 63 10.43 -2.73 2.37
CA THR A 63 10.39 -1.96 3.62
C THR A 63 8.95 -1.74 4.09
N THR A 64 8.78 -1.54 5.40
CA THR A 64 7.48 -1.19 5.99
C THR A 64 6.86 0.05 5.33
N GLY A 65 7.66 1.05 4.97
CA GLY A 65 7.18 2.25 4.29
C GLY A 65 6.64 1.96 2.88
N GLN A 66 7.35 1.17 2.09
CA GLN A 66 6.89 0.77 0.75
C GLN A 66 5.60 -0.05 0.82
N TYR A 67 5.50 -1.00 1.76
CA TYR A 67 4.27 -1.77 1.95
C TYR A 67 3.11 -0.90 2.44
N THR A 68 3.38 0.07 3.32
CA THR A 68 2.39 1.05 3.78
C THR A 68 1.86 1.91 2.64
N ALA A 69 2.73 2.35 1.72
CA ALA A 69 2.34 3.09 0.52
C ALA A 69 1.44 2.23 -0.39
N PHE A 70 1.79 0.96 -0.59
CA PHE A 70 0.97 -0.01 -1.33
C PHE A 70 -0.43 -0.18 -0.70
N LEU A 71 -0.51 -0.42 0.62
CA LEU A 71 -1.79 -0.54 1.32
C LEU A 71 -2.65 0.71 1.18
N ASN A 72 -2.07 1.91 1.30
CA ASN A 72 -2.81 3.15 1.11
C ASN A 72 -3.36 3.32 -0.31
N ALA A 73 -2.69 2.76 -1.32
CA ALA A 73 -3.12 2.83 -2.72
C ALA A 73 -4.28 1.88 -3.04
N VAL A 74 -4.28 0.66 -2.48
CA VAL A 74 -5.23 -0.40 -2.92
C VAL A 74 -6.14 -0.96 -1.83
N ALA A 75 -5.84 -0.73 -0.55
CA ALA A 75 -6.52 -1.39 0.58
C ALA A 75 -7.50 -0.47 1.33
N LYS A 76 -8.14 0.50 0.66
CA LYS A 76 -9.19 1.33 1.30
C LYS A 76 -10.35 0.50 1.86
N THR A 77 -10.72 -0.57 1.15
CA THR A 77 -11.68 -1.59 1.62
C THR A 77 -10.98 -2.84 2.15
N ASP A 78 -9.74 -3.08 1.72
CA ASP A 78 -8.94 -4.28 2.00
C ASP A 78 -9.57 -5.59 1.47
N THR A 79 -10.13 -5.54 0.26
CA THR A 79 -10.84 -6.65 -0.40
C THR A 79 -10.02 -7.94 -0.49
N TYR A 80 -8.68 -7.84 -0.54
CA TYR A 80 -7.78 -8.98 -0.68
C TYR A 80 -7.13 -9.42 0.64
N ASN A 81 -7.57 -8.87 1.79
CA ASN A 81 -6.97 -9.14 3.10
C ASN A 81 -5.45 -8.92 3.12
N LEU A 82 -5.01 -7.81 2.52
CA LEU A 82 -3.60 -7.44 2.42
C LEU A 82 -3.07 -6.97 3.77
N TYR A 83 -3.91 -6.40 4.62
CA TYR A 83 -3.52 -6.03 5.97
C TYR A 83 -3.98 -7.08 7.00
N SER A 84 -3.03 -7.59 7.78
CA SER A 84 -3.33 -8.35 9.00
C SER A 84 -3.27 -7.44 10.22
N THR A 85 -4.20 -7.57 11.17
CA THR A 85 -4.14 -6.83 12.44
C THR A 85 -2.88 -7.17 13.26
N SER A 86 -2.27 -8.34 13.02
CA SER A 86 -0.98 -8.72 13.62
C SER A 86 0.18 -7.82 13.18
N MET A 87 0.07 -7.14 12.02
CA MET A 87 1.08 -6.17 11.58
C MET A 87 1.26 -5.03 12.59
N TRP A 88 0.21 -4.68 13.34
CA TRP A 88 0.26 -3.73 14.44
C TRP A 88 0.52 -4.41 15.78
N SER A 89 -0.28 -5.44 16.11
CA SER A 89 -0.38 -5.94 17.48
C SER A 89 0.77 -6.87 17.89
N ASP A 90 1.42 -7.55 16.95
CA ASP A 90 2.55 -8.43 17.27
C ASP A 90 3.80 -7.59 17.61
N GLY A 91 4.48 -7.89 18.72
CA GLY A 91 5.75 -7.27 19.10
C GLY A 91 6.84 -7.38 18.03
N GLN A 92 6.79 -8.43 17.21
CA GLN A 92 7.72 -8.69 16.10
C GLN A 92 7.14 -8.28 14.73
N GLY A 93 5.92 -7.74 14.71
CA GLY A 93 5.26 -7.28 13.49
C GLY A 93 5.92 -6.04 12.89
N CYS A 94 5.62 -5.74 11.64
CA CYS A 94 6.18 -4.60 10.91
C CYS A 94 5.71 -3.22 11.40
N LYS A 95 4.81 -3.16 12.38
CA LYS A 95 4.27 -1.94 13.02
C LYS A 95 3.58 -0.98 12.05
N ILE A 96 2.77 -1.53 11.15
CA ILE A 96 1.83 -0.75 10.34
C ILE A 96 0.52 -0.63 11.11
N GLN A 97 0.09 0.59 11.38
CA GLN A 97 -1.20 0.88 12.00
C GLN A 97 -2.25 1.12 10.90
N ARG A 98 -3.42 0.48 11.02
CA ARG A 98 -4.61 0.80 10.22
C ARG A 98 -5.58 1.66 11.03
N SER A 99 -6.12 2.70 10.40
CA SER A 99 -7.14 3.59 10.93
C SER A 99 -8.31 3.74 9.93
N GLY A 100 -9.44 4.27 10.39
CA GLY A 100 -10.65 4.41 9.58
C GLY A 100 -11.50 3.14 9.54
N SER A 101 -12.40 3.07 8.55
CA SER A 101 -13.31 1.94 8.33
C SER A 101 -13.21 1.43 6.89
N SER A 102 -13.77 0.25 6.62
CA SER A 102 -13.78 -0.32 5.27
C SER A 102 -14.39 0.67 4.25
N GLY A 103 -13.70 0.86 3.12
CA GLY A 103 -13.98 1.91 2.13
C GLY A 103 -13.18 3.19 2.35
N SER A 104 -12.52 3.35 3.51
CA SER A 104 -11.80 4.56 3.89
C SER A 104 -10.53 4.30 4.71
N TYR A 105 -10.03 3.05 4.76
CA TYR A 105 -8.86 2.74 5.57
C TYR A 105 -7.63 3.59 5.21
N ALA A 106 -6.87 3.97 6.23
CA ALA A 106 -5.59 4.64 6.09
C ALA A 106 -4.53 3.91 6.91
N TYR A 107 -3.31 3.86 6.38
CA TYR A 107 -2.20 3.10 6.95
C TYR A 107 -1.02 4.00 7.23
N SER A 108 -0.35 3.80 8.36
CA SER A 108 0.85 4.55 8.75
C SER A 108 1.86 3.63 9.43
N VAL A 109 3.14 3.94 9.26
CA VAL A 109 4.21 3.32 10.05
C VAL A 109 4.18 3.94 11.45
N ALA A 110 4.29 3.10 12.49
CA ALA A 110 4.42 3.59 13.86
C ALA A 110 5.66 4.48 14.01
N GLY A 111 5.55 5.53 14.83
CA GLY A 111 6.74 6.23 15.31
C GLY A 111 7.51 5.37 16.31
N ASP A 112 8.82 5.55 16.31
CA ASP A 112 9.80 4.91 17.19
C ASP A 112 9.56 5.24 18.68
#